data_AF-A0A0D1YLI1-F1
#
_entry.id   AF-A0A0D1YLI1-F1
#
_cell.length_a   1.000
_cell.length_b   1.000
_cell.length_c   1.000
_cell.angle_alpha   90.00
_cell.angle_beta   90.00
_cell.angle_gamma   90.00
#
_symmetry.space_group_name_H-M   'P 1'
#
loop_
_entity.id
_entity.type
_entity.pdbx_description
1 polymer ?
#
loop_
_entity_poly.entity_id
_entity_poly.type
_entity_poly.pdbx_seq_one_letter_code
_entity_poly.pdbx_strand_id
1 'polypeptide(L)'
;MILRRPFLASRPSIQVCLQCLRNSSTATRVAKRPVPPPTPFVPDVQTFLTLIGRQLSQHASKIPSWDALFRLSSTQLRDLGIDPPRARRYLLRWRERFRQGQYGIGGDLEHVKDGVGEIKIFEVPVPEEWKASNPSADMATANRSPGMRHVAINVPNGEEMPTKPLEECVPVKHVKAKGWNTIVGKNVYMINGEKAQIKVQEGLWEDRRGHKVDGGERRKAEVRFKRRAEEKKKTS
;
A
#
# COMPACT_ATOMS: atom_id res chain seq x y z
N MET A 1 38.79 -69.37 -27.34
CA MET A 1 38.72 -69.02 -25.90
C MET A 1 37.83 -67.80 -25.74
N ILE A 2 36.67 -67.96 -25.08
CA ILE A 2 35.66 -66.92 -24.90
C ILE A 2 35.99 -66.16 -23.61
N LEU A 3 36.46 -64.92 -23.71
CA LEU A 3 36.72 -64.06 -22.55
C LEU A 3 35.41 -63.42 -22.09
N ARG A 4 34.85 -63.93 -20.99
CA ARG A 4 33.77 -63.27 -20.24
C ARG A 4 34.34 -62.06 -19.49
N ARG A 5 33.91 -60.86 -19.86
CA ARG A 5 34.10 -59.64 -19.05
C ARG A 5 33.05 -59.60 -17.93
N PRO A 6 33.43 -59.39 -16.66
CA PRO A 6 32.45 -59.14 -15.61
C PRO A 6 31.94 -57.69 -15.72
N PHE A 7 30.61 -57.54 -15.79
CA PHE A 7 29.92 -56.27 -15.62
C PHE A 7 30.04 -55.82 -14.16
N LEU A 8 30.79 -54.75 -13.90
CA LEU A 8 30.71 -54.03 -12.63
C LEU A 8 29.47 -53.12 -12.67
N ALA A 9 28.42 -53.53 -11.97
CA ALA A 9 27.24 -52.71 -11.73
C ALA A 9 27.60 -51.57 -10.75
N SER A 10 27.90 -50.40 -11.28
CA SER A 10 27.97 -49.16 -10.51
C SER A 10 26.56 -48.76 -10.09
N ARG A 11 26.25 -48.91 -8.79
CA ARG A 11 25.02 -48.36 -8.21
C ARG A 11 25.19 -46.84 -8.11
N PRO A 12 24.31 -46.01 -8.69
CA PRO A 12 24.34 -44.59 -8.41
C PRO A 12 23.98 -44.40 -6.93
N SER A 13 24.89 -43.78 -6.18
CA SER A 13 24.59 -43.28 -4.85
C SER A 13 23.42 -42.31 -4.97
N ILE A 14 22.27 -42.66 -4.40
CA ILE A 14 21.15 -41.74 -4.23
C ILE A 14 21.64 -40.67 -3.26
N GLN A 15 22.18 -39.58 -3.79
CA GLN A 15 22.38 -38.35 -3.05
C GLN A 15 20.99 -37.81 -2.77
N VAL A 16 20.50 -38.09 -1.55
CA VAL A 16 19.39 -37.36 -0.96
C VAL A 16 19.84 -35.91 -0.89
N CYS A 17 19.47 -35.13 -1.90
CA CYS A 17 19.58 -33.68 -1.85
C CYS A 17 18.79 -33.26 -0.60
N LEU A 18 19.49 -32.79 0.43
CA LEU A 18 18.88 -32.11 1.56
C LEU A 18 18.14 -30.90 0.99
N GLN A 19 16.88 -31.11 0.64
CA GLN A 19 15.94 -30.04 0.38
C GLN A 19 15.98 -29.14 1.60
N CYS A 20 16.52 -27.94 1.37
CA CYS A 20 16.54 -26.78 2.24
C CYS A 20 15.58 -26.89 3.42
N LEU A 21 16.03 -27.43 4.55
CA LEU A 21 15.40 -27.25 5.86
C LEU A 21 15.51 -25.77 6.19
N ARG A 22 14.60 -24.95 5.65
CA ARG A 22 14.35 -23.59 6.13
C ARG A 22 13.69 -23.73 7.49
N ASN A 23 14.50 -24.00 8.51
CA ASN A 23 14.05 -23.96 9.89
C ASN A 23 13.41 -22.59 10.16
N SER A 24 12.28 -22.65 10.83
CA SER A 24 11.30 -21.63 11.16
C SER A 24 11.81 -20.53 12.12
N SER A 25 13.03 -20.05 11.94
CA SER A 25 13.61 -18.94 12.72
C SER A 25 12.90 -17.59 12.49
N THR A 26 12.04 -17.51 11.48
CA THR A 26 11.25 -16.31 11.17
C THR A 26 10.17 -16.04 12.21
N ALA A 27 9.53 -17.06 12.79
CA ALA A 27 8.44 -16.86 13.74
C ALA A 27 8.93 -16.23 15.06
N THR A 28 10.02 -16.76 15.62
CA THR A 28 10.68 -16.22 16.82
C THR A 28 11.30 -14.85 16.57
N ARG A 29 11.83 -14.58 15.37
CA ARG A 29 12.33 -13.25 15.01
C ARG A 29 11.21 -12.21 14.90
N VAL A 30 10.02 -12.58 14.41
CA VAL A 30 8.87 -11.66 14.30
C VAL A 30 8.34 -11.25 15.68
N ALA A 31 8.26 -12.19 16.63
CA ALA A 31 7.79 -11.90 17.99
C ALA A 31 8.70 -10.91 18.75
N LYS A 32 9.99 -10.88 18.41
CA LYS A 32 11.00 -9.99 19.02
C LYS A 32 11.04 -8.59 18.41
N ARG A 33 10.40 -8.36 17.25
CA ARG A 33 10.41 -7.03 16.63
C ARG A 33 9.49 -6.07 17.38
N PRO A 34 9.89 -4.81 17.53
CA PRO A 34 9.02 -3.81 18.15
C PRO A 34 7.72 -3.67 17.36
N VAL A 35 6.64 -3.43 18.10
CA VAL A 35 5.34 -3.10 17.52
C VAL A 35 5.35 -1.60 17.24
N PRO A 36 5.06 -1.16 16.00
CA PRO A 36 5.01 0.25 15.69
C PRO A 36 3.79 0.89 16.37
N PRO A 37 3.88 2.15 16.85
CA PRO A 37 2.72 2.85 17.39
C PRO A 37 1.66 3.07 16.28
N PRO A 38 0.37 3.17 16.64
CA PRO A 38 -0.67 3.56 15.70
C PRO A 38 -0.43 5.00 15.21
N THR A 39 -0.81 5.28 13.97
CA THR A 39 -0.74 6.65 13.41
C THR A 39 -2.09 7.34 13.55
N PRO A 40 -2.16 8.69 13.53
CA PRO A 40 -3.45 9.39 13.60
C PRO A 40 -4.42 8.98 12.49
N PHE A 41 -3.89 8.66 11.30
CA PHE A 41 -4.67 8.14 10.18
C PHE A 41 -5.09 6.66 10.33
N VAL A 42 -4.38 5.89 11.14
CA VAL A 42 -4.64 4.46 11.39
C VAL A 42 -4.62 4.18 12.89
N PRO A 43 -5.69 4.58 13.61
CA PRO A 43 -5.75 4.46 15.07
C PRO A 43 -5.98 3.02 15.54
N ASP A 44 -6.69 2.20 14.75
CA ASP A 44 -7.15 0.88 15.15
C ASP A 44 -6.95 -0.21 14.08
N VAL A 45 -7.15 -1.46 14.49
CA VAL A 45 -6.97 -2.64 13.64
C VAL A 45 -7.99 -2.65 12.49
N GLN A 46 -9.24 -2.25 12.75
CA GLN A 46 -10.29 -2.20 11.74
C GLN A 46 -9.91 -1.23 10.61
N THR A 47 -9.45 -0.02 10.94
CA THR A 47 -9.02 0.96 9.93
C THR A 47 -7.85 0.41 9.12
N PHE A 48 -6.84 -0.19 9.76
CA PHE A 48 -5.70 -0.77 9.05
C PHE A 48 -6.13 -1.84 8.03
N LEU A 49 -6.99 -2.79 8.45
CA LEU A 49 -7.47 -3.88 7.59
C LEU A 49 -8.36 -3.37 6.46
N THR A 50 -9.13 -2.31 6.71
CA THR A 50 -9.97 -1.65 5.70
C THR A 50 -9.10 -0.96 4.65
N LEU A 51 -8.07 -0.22 5.06
CA LEU A 51 -7.16 0.50 4.16
C LEU A 51 -6.43 -0.42 3.19
N ILE A 52 -5.91 -1.55 3.66
CA ILE A 52 -5.19 -2.51 2.80
C ILE A 52 -6.13 -3.30 1.87
N GLY A 53 -7.44 -3.26 2.12
CA GLY A 53 -8.50 -3.82 1.28
C GLY A 53 -8.53 -5.35 1.24
N ARG A 54 -8.93 -5.89 0.07
CA ARG A 54 -9.11 -7.34 -0.16
C ARG A 54 -10.04 -8.03 0.84
N GLN A 55 -11.07 -7.32 1.31
CA GLN A 55 -12.06 -7.84 2.27
C GLN A 55 -11.46 -8.31 3.61
N LEU A 56 -10.26 -7.83 3.98
CA LEU A 56 -9.62 -8.20 5.24
C LEU A 56 -10.31 -7.59 6.47
N SER A 57 -11.10 -6.53 6.28
CA SER A 57 -11.94 -5.92 7.31
C SER A 57 -12.90 -6.92 7.97
N GLN A 58 -13.32 -7.96 7.25
CA GLN A 58 -14.20 -9.04 7.76
C GLN A 58 -13.55 -9.86 8.87
N HIS A 59 -12.22 -9.83 8.99
CA HIS A 59 -11.48 -10.62 9.97
C HIS A 59 -11.01 -9.82 11.17
N ALA A 60 -11.40 -8.55 11.29
CA ALA A 60 -10.91 -7.71 12.38
C ALA A 60 -11.34 -8.21 13.77
N SER A 61 -12.55 -8.75 13.92
CA SER A 61 -13.03 -9.33 15.18
C SER A 61 -12.15 -10.48 15.69
N LYS A 62 -11.35 -11.10 14.81
CA LYS A 62 -10.43 -12.19 15.15
C LYS A 62 -9.10 -11.70 15.70
N ILE A 63 -8.80 -10.41 15.53
CA ILE A 63 -7.54 -9.79 15.96
C ILE A 63 -7.90 -8.78 17.07
N PRO A 64 -7.75 -9.15 18.35
CA PRO A 64 -8.33 -8.40 19.46
C PRO A 64 -7.62 -7.07 19.75
N SER A 65 -6.35 -6.93 19.39
CA SER A 65 -5.56 -5.73 19.73
C SER A 65 -4.55 -5.36 18.64
N TRP A 66 -4.09 -4.11 18.68
CA TRP A 66 -3.02 -3.62 17.81
C TRP A 66 -1.72 -4.42 17.99
N ASP A 67 -1.36 -4.75 19.23
CA ASP A 67 -0.22 -5.63 19.51
C ASP A 67 -0.38 -7.01 18.87
N ALA A 68 -1.56 -7.62 18.99
CA ALA A 68 -1.84 -8.92 18.40
C ALA A 68 -1.65 -8.88 16.88
N LEU A 69 -2.14 -7.82 16.22
CA LEU A 69 -1.98 -7.63 14.77
C LEU A 69 -0.52 -7.76 14.33
N PHE A 70 0.43 -7.14 15.05
CA PHE A 70 1.85 -7.14 14.69
C PHE A 70 2.64 -8.34 15.22
N ARG A 71 2.16 -9.04 16.25
CA ARG A 71 2.85 -10.19 16.85
C ARG A 71 2.44 -11.54 16.26
N LEU A 72 1.18 -11.71 15.86
CA LEU A 72 0.66 -12.99 15.36
C LEU A 72 1.45 -13.52 14.16
N SER A 73 1.78 -14.81 14.19
CA SER A 73 2.49 -15.51 13.13
C SER A 73 1.55 -16.05 12.06
N SER A 74 2.09 -16.50 10.92
CA SER A 74 1.28 -17.05 9.82
C SER A 74 0.45 -18.28 10.22
N THR A 75 0.93 -19.11 11.14
CA THR A 75 0.21 -20.30 11.62
C THR A 75 -0.92 -19.89 12.54
N GLN A 76 -0.64 -19.01 13.50
CA GLN A 76 -1.68 -18.48 14.40
C GLN A 76 -2.80 -17.75 13.62
N LEU A 77 -2.46 -16.97 12.60
CA LEU A 77 -3.47 -16.33 11.73
C LEU A 77 -4.32 -17.37 10.98
N ARG A 78 -3.75 -18.53 10.61
CA ARG A 78 -4.51 -19.63 9.99
C ARG A 78 -5.46 -20.24 11.01
N ASP A 79 -5.01 -20.48 12.23
CA ASP A 79 -5.80 -21.11 13.29
C ASP A 79 -6.98 -20.23 13.73
N LEU A 80 -6.79 -18.89 13.70
CA LEU A 80 -7.87 -17.91 13.86
C LEU A 80 -8.84 -17.86 12.65
N GLY A 81 -8.54 -18.58 11.57
CA GLY A 81 -9.38 -18.68 10.38
C GLY A 81 -9.27 -17.49 9.43
N ILE A 82 -8.12 -16.78 9.39
CA ILE A 82 -7.84 -15.81 8.34
C ILE A 82 -7.36 -16.60 7.13
N ASP A 83 -8.24 -16.84 6.17
CA ASP A 83 -7.99 -17.63 4.97
C ASP A 83 -8.58 -16.90 3.76
N PRO A 84 -8.02 -17.01 2.53
CA PRO A 84 -7.01 -17.94 2.01
C PRO A 84 -5.55 -17.63 2.42
N PRO A 85 -4.57 -18.54 2.18
CA PRO A 85 -3.16 -18.29 2.49
C PRO A 85 -2.57 -17.04 1.82
N ARG A 86 -3.12 -16.65 0.66
CA ARG A 86 -2.72 -15.44 -0.07
C ARG A 86 -3.08 -14.17 0.70
N ALA A 87 -4.20 -14.16 1.41
CA ALA A 87 -4.64 -13.05 2.25
C ALA A 87 -3.71 -12.91 3.47
N ARG A 88 -3.34 -14.03 4.13
CA ARG A 88 -2.36 -14.02 5.24
C ARG A 88 -1.00 -13.46 4.81
N ARG A 89 -0.44 -13.95 3.69
CA ARG A 89 0.85 -13.45 3.18
C ARG A 89 0.81 -11.96 2.84
N TYR A 90 -0.31 -11.50 2.28
CA TYR A 90 -0.53 -10.09 1.96
C TYR A 90 -0.57 -9.22 3.23
N LEU A 91 -1.30 -9.65 4.26
CA LEU A 91 -1.36 -8.97 5.56
C LEU A 91 0.02 -8.88 6.21
N LEU A 92 0.76 -9.98 6.26
CA LEU A 92 2.12 -10.01 6.82
C LEU A 92 3.07 -9.06 6.10
N ARG A 93 2.98 -8.98 4.77
CA ARG A 93 3.76 -8.05 3.97
C ARG A 93 3.41 -6.60 4.31
N TRP A 94 2.13 -6.27 4.45
CA TRP A 94 1.69 -4.91 4.82
C TRP A 94 2.09 -4.53 6.23
N ARG A 95 2.02 -5.45 7.20
CA ARG A 95 2.55 -5.23 8.55
C ARG A 95 4.03 -4.86 8.53
N GLU A 96 4.82 -5.55 7.71
CA GLU A 96 6.26 -5.26 7.59
C GLU A 96 6.51 -3.90 6.92
N ARG A 97 5.74 -3.54 5.89
CA ARG A 97 5.81 -2.19 5.30
C ARG A 97 5.46 -1.10 6.31
N PHE A 98 4.43 -1.32 7.12
CA PHE A 98 4.02 -0.38 8.16
C PHE A 98 5.12 -0.20 9.23
N ARG A 99 5.78 -1.28 9.64
CA ARG A 99 6.95 -1.21 10.55
C ARG A 99 8.10 -0.38 9.99
N GLN A 100 8.29 -0.41 8.68
CA GLN A 100 9.36 0.33 8.00
C GLN A 100 8.98 1.78 7.71
N GLY A 101 7.82 2.27 8.19
CA GLY A 101 7.32 3.61 7.87
C GLY A 101 6.92 3.78 6.40
N GLN A 102 6.75 2.68 5.66
CA GLN A 102 6.34 2.69 4.26
C GLN A 102 4.82 2.59 4.16
N TYR A 103 4.16 3.70 4.50
CA TYR A 103 2.72 3.80 4.42
C TYR A 103 2.23 4.02 2.98
N GLY A 104 0.93 3.81 2.76
CA GLY A 104 0.29 4.30 1.55
C GLY A 104 -0.10 5.78 1.69
N ILE A 105 -0.91 6.26 0.76
CA ILE A 105 -1.42 7.65 0.79
C ILE A 105 -2.13 7.96 2.11
N GLY A 106 -1.78 9.08 2.72
CA GLY A 106 -2.37 9.56 3.96
C GLY A 106 -1.80 8.96 5.25
N GLY A 107 -0.91 7.96 5.18
CA GLY A 107 -0.37 7.34 6.40
C GLY A 107 0.59 8.21 7.20
N ASP A 108 1.11 9.27 6.59
CA ASP A 108 1.98 10.30 7.15
C ASP A 108 1.22 11.52 7.71
N LEU A 109 -0.12 11.50 7.67
CA LEU A 109 -0.94 12.59 8.17
C LEU A 109 -0.91 12.65 9.71
N GLU A 110 -0.44 13.78 10.26
CA GLU A 110 -0.47 14.06 11.69
C GLU A 110 -1.87 14.50 12.17
N HIS A 111 -2.51 15.41 11.44
CA HIS A 111 -3.84 15.91 11.76
C HIS A 111 -4.89 15.14 10.97
N VAL A 112 -5.70 14.36 11.69
CA VAL A 112 -6.80 13.57 11.13
C VAL A 112 -7.97 13.67 12.10
N LYS A 113 -9.16 14.04 11.60
CA LYS A 113 -10.42 14.02 12.37
C LYS A 113 -11.41 13.10 11.65
N ASP A 114 -12.01 12.17 12.37
CA ASP A 114 -13.01 11.21 11.85
C ASP A 114 -12.55 10.40 10.63
N GLY A 115 -11.26 10.04 10.56
CA GLY A 115 -10.68 9.34 9.42
C GLY A 115 -10.57 10.20 8.15
N VAL A 116 -10.67 11.51 8.28
CA VAL A 116 -10.47 12.48 7.21
C VAL A 116 -9.28 13.38 7.54
N GLY A 117 -8.31 13.42 6.64
CA GLY A 117 -7.21 14.39 6.68
C GLY A 117 -7.42 15.46 5.62
N GLU A 118 -7.31 16.71 6.02
CA GLU A 118 -7.37 17.86 5.12
C GLU A 118 -5.97 18.30 4.73
N ILE A 119 -5.79 18.61 3.45
CA ILE A 119 -4.53 19.05 2.89
C ILE A 119 -4.73 20.34 2.12
N LYS A 120 -3.77 21.25 2.23
CA LYS A 120 -3.79 22.54 1.55
C LYS A 120 -2.49 22.83 0.84
N ILE A 121 -2.56 23.63 -0.22
CA ILE A 121 -1.39 24.11 -0.93
C ILE A 121 -0.82 25.31 -0.19
N PHE A 122 0.48 25.26 0.09
CA PHE A 122 1.24 26.41 0.57
C PHE A 122 2.48 26.63 -0.29
N GLU A 123 2.90 27.88 -0.35
CA GLU A 123 4.17 28.27 -0.94
C GLU A 123 5.26 28.16 0.14
N VAL A 124 6.24 27.28 -0.10
CA VAL A 124 7.33 26.97 0.85
C VAL A 124 8.67 27.20 0.15
N PRO A 125 9.70 27.70 0.86
CA PRO A 125 11.03 27.82 0.30
C PRO A 125 11.52 26.48 -0.23
N VAL A 126 12.18 26.54 -1.37
CA VAL A 126 12.80 25.37 -1.97
C VAL A 126 14.01 24.93 -1.13
N PRO A 127 14.11 23.65 -0.71
CA PRO A 127 15.29 23.15 -0.02
C PRO A 127 16.56 23.27 -0.86
N GLU A 128 17.70 23.59 -0.23
CA GLU A 128 18.99 23.79 -0.91
C GLU A 128 19.39 22.59 -1.77
N GLU A 129 19.15 21.37 -1.29
CA GLU A 129 19.41 20.12 -2.02
C GLU A 129 18.66 20.08 -3.37
N TRP A 130 17.42 20.57 -3.41
CA TRP A 130 16.63 20.62 -4.64
C TRP A 130 17.07 21.75 -5.56
N LYS A 131 17.50 22.89 -5.00
CA LYS A 131 18.07 24.01 -5.78
C LYS A 131 19.31 23.58 -6.56
N ALA A 132 20.21 22.82 -5.93
CA ALA A 132 21.40 22.30 -6.59
C ALA A 132 21.07 21.43 -7.81
N SER A 133 19.97 20.66 -7.76
CA SER A 133 19.50 19.83 -8.87
C SER A 133 18.72 20.61 -9.95
N ASN A 134 18.09 21.73 -9.59
CA ASN A 134 17.22 22.52 -10.46
C ASN A 134 17.49 24.02 -10.30
N PRO A 135 18.49 24.57 -11.02
CA PRO A 135 18.84 26.00 -10.94
C PRO A 135 17.70 26.93 -11.38
N SER A 136 16.75 26.43 -12.16
CA SER A 136 15.55 27.18 -12.57
C SER A 136 14.52 27.38 -11.44
N ALA A 137 14.75 26.82 -10.25
CA ALA A 137 13.91 27.00 -9.08
C ALA A 137 13.95 28.44 -8.54
N ASP A 138 15.07 29.15 -8.70
CA ASP A 138 15.22 30.53 -8.24
C ASP A 138 14.55 31.55 -9.16
N MET A 139 14.23 31.16 -10.40
CA MET A 139 13.52 32.03 -11.33
C MET A 139 12.02 32.13 -11.00
N ALA A 140 11.51 33.35 -10.95
CA ALA A 140 10.07 33.60 -10.86
C ALA A 140 9.34 33.01 -12.08
N THR A 141 8.21 32.36 -11.85
CA THR A 141 7.34 31.82 -12.91
C THR A 141 5.94 32.42 -12.74
N ALA A 142 5.10 32.41 -13.79
CA ALA A 142 3.75 32.96 -13.74
C ALA A 142 2.89 32.50 -12.53
N ASN A 143 3.20 31.34 -11.95
CA ASN A 143 2.45 30.74 -10.85
C ASN A 143 3.18 30.72 -9.50
N ARG A 144 4.45 31.14 -9.39
CA ARG A 144 5.25 31.03 -8.16
C ARG A 144 6.27 32.16 -7.98
N SER A 145 6.49 32.53 -6.73
CA SER A 145 7.53 33.46 -6.32
C SER A 145 8.94 32.86 -6.54
N PRO A 146 9.96 33.69 -6.75
CA PRO A 146 11.33 33.21 -6.97
C PRO A 146 11.84 32.45 -5.74
N GLY A 147 12.41 31.25 -5.94
CA GLY A 147 12.96 30.42 -4.87
C GLY A 147 11.92 29.67 -4.02
N MET A 148 10.65 29.72 -4.42
CA MET A 148 9.54 29.07 -3.72
C MET A 148 8.91 27.93 -4.53
N ARG A 149 8.19 27.04 -3.84
CA ARG A 149 7.42 25.96 -4.48
C ARG A 149 6.09 25.70 -3.78
N HIS A 150 5.10 25.31 -4.56
CA HIS A 150 3.80 24.86 -4.06
C HIS A 150 3.88 23.43 -3.54
N VAL A 151 3.46 23.24 -2.29
CA VAL A 151 3.50 21.96 -1.59
C VAL A 151 2.17 21.69 -0.92
N ALA A 152 1.71 20.44 -0.97
CA ALA A 152 0.53 20.00 -0.22
C ALA A 152 0.94 19.61 1.20
N ILE A 153 0.39 20.32 2.19
CA ILE A 153 0.68 20.14 3.62
C ILE A 153 -0.60 19.74 4.35
N ASN A 154 -0.49 18.89 5.36
CA ASN A 154 -1.61 18.53 6.23
C ASN A 154 -1.95 19.70 7.16
N VAL A 155 -3.23 20.07 7.20
CA VAL A 155 -3.75 21.15 8.05
C VAL A 155 -4.84 20.57 8.96
N PRO A 156 -4.92 20.99 10.24
CA PRO A 156 -6.04 20.63 11.08
C PRO A 156 -7.37 20.95 10.41
N ASN A 157 -8.30 20.00 10.47
CA ASN A 157 -9.60 20.15 9.82
C ASN A 157 -10.33 21.39 10.38
N GLY A 158 -10.70 22.29 9.46
CA GLY A 158 -11.35 23.58 9.73
C GLY A 158 -10.41 24.79 9.86
N GLU A 159 -9.10 24.60 10.01
CA GLU A 159 -8.13 25.70 10.17
C GLU A 159 -7.49 26.08 8.84
N GLU A 160 -7.12 27.36 8.68
CA GLU A 160 -6.53 27.87 7.43
C GLU A 160 -5.04 27.61 7.32
N MET A 161 -4.34 27.64 8.44
CA MET A 161 -2.88 27.53 8.52
C MET A 161 -2.47 26.24 9.25
N PRO A 162 -1.30 25.68 8.92
CA PRO A 162 -0.76 24.56 9.69
C PRO A 162 -0.38 25.02 11.11
N THR A 163 -0.40 24.09 12.06
CA THR A 163 0.00 24.37 13.45
C THR A 163 1.51 24.66 13.57
N LYS A 164 2.32 24.08 12.68
CA LYS A 164 3.78 24.26 12.60
C LYS A 164 4.13 25.34 11.57
N PRO A 165 5.27 26.03 11.72
CA PRO A 165 5.73 26.97 10.69
C PRO A 165 5.94 26.26 9.35
N LEU A 166 5.74 26.99 8.24
CA LEU A 166 5.76 26.44 6.88
C LEU A 166 7.09 25.78 6.51
N GLU A 167 8.19 26.22 7.12
CA GLU A 167 9.55 25.69 6.87
C GLU A 167 9.76 24.29 7.46
N GLU A 168 9.12 23.99 8.59
CA GLU A 168 9.21 22.69 9.26
C GLU A 168 8.16 21.70 8.75
N CYS A 169 7.18 22.18 8.00
CA CYS A 169 6.09 21.35 7.50
C CYS A 169 6.59 20.36 6.44
N VAL A 170 6.31 19.08 6.66
CA VAL A 170 6.66 18.01 5.72
C VAL A 170 5.58 17.89 4.63
N PRO A 171 5.95 17.84 3.34
CA PRO A 171 5.02 17.55 2.25
C PRO A 171 4.35 16.19 2.42
N VAL A 172 3.03 16.12 2.19
CA VAL A 172 2.30 14.84 2.22
C VAL A 172 2.77 13.94 1.08
N LYS A 173 3.19 12.72 1.43
CA LYS A 173 3.71 11.73 0.48
C LYS A 173 2.61 11.25 -0.49
N HIS A 174 3.02 10.92 -1.71
CA HIS A 174 2.14 10.46 -2.79
C HIS A 174 1.09 11.47 -3.28
N VAL A 175 1.20 12.73 -2.86
CA VAL A 175 0.37 13.85 -3.32
C VAL A 175 1.28 14.92 -3.94
N LYS A 176 0.81 15.60 -4.98
CA LYS A 176 1.54 16.68 -5.65
C LYS A 176 0.64 17.89 -5.84
N ALA A 177 1.15 19.08 -5.59
CA ALA A 177 0.51 20.32 -6.03
C ALA A 177 0.88 20.59 -7.50
N LYS A 178 -0.13 20.85 -8.34
CA LYS A 178 0.02 21.24 -9.74
C LYS A 178 -0.45 22.68 -9.88
N GLY A 179 0.49 23.61 -9.94
CA GLY A 179 0.16 25.05 -9.88
C GLY A 179 -0.25 25.48 -8.47
N TRP A 180 -1.03 26.55 -8.38
CA TRP A 180 -1.43 27.16 -7.11
C TRP A 180 -2.74 26.59 -6.53
N ASN A 181 -3.62 26.05 -7.38
CA ASN A 181 -5.01 25.68 -7.01
C ASN A 181 -5.41 24.25 -7.42
N THR A 182 -4.47 23.33 -7.60
CA THR A 182 -4.82 21.95 -7.93
C THR A 182 -3.95 20.98 -7.18
N ILE A 183 -4.57 20.08 -6.43
CA ILE A 183 -3.91 18.98 -5.75
C ILE A 183 -4.19 17.68 -6.52
N VAL A 184 -3.14 16.97 -6.90
CA VAL A 184 -3.23 15.73 -7.67
C VAL A 184 -2.67 14.57 -6.85
N GLY A 185 -3.47 13.51 -6.72
CA GLY A 185 -3.07 12.28 -6.05
C GLY A 185 -4.11 11.18 -6.25
N LYS A 186 -3.72 9.94 -5.97
CA LYS A 186 -4.66 8.81 -5.99
C LYS A 186 -5.65 8.98 -4.84
N ASN A 187 -6.95 8.92 -5.10
CA ASN A 187 -7.97 8.99 -4.06
C ASN A 187 -7.92 10.27 -3.19
N VAL A 188 -7.48 11.38 -3.79
CA VAL A 188 -7.55 12.72 -3.20
C VAL A 188 -8.80 13.41 -3.74
N TYR A 189 -9.67 13.87 -2.85
CA TYR A 189 -10.90 14.57 -3.24
C TYR A 189 -10.73 16.06 -3.01
N MET A 190 -10.84 16.86 -4.06
CA MET A 190 -10.81 18.31 -3.91
C MET A 190 -12.08 18.80 -3.23
N ILE A 191 -11.93 19.73 -2.29
CA ILE A 191 -13.04 20.47 -1.69
C ILE A 191 -13.12 21.81 -2.42
N ASN A 192 -12.03 22.57 -2.39
CA ASN A 192 -11.86 23.85 -3.09
C ASN A 192 -10.56 23.80 -3.92
N GLY A 193 -10.26 24.84 -4.71
CA GLY A 193 -9.02 24.89 -5.51
C GLY A 193 -7.76 24.58 -4.70
N GLU A 194 -7.61 25.17 -3.53
CA GLU A 194 -6.39 25.02 -2.72
C GLU A 194 -6.51 23.96 -1.63
N LYS A 195 -7.70 23.41 -1.41
CA LYS A 195 -8.04 22.52 -0.27
C LYS A 195 -8.54 21.17 -0.78
N ALA A 196 -7.94 20.08 -0.34
CA ALA A 196 -8.40 18.73 -0.63
C ALA A 196 -8.46 17.88 0.64
N GLN A 197 -9.14 16.74 0.56
CA GLN A 197 -9.30 15.79 1.65
C GLN A 197 -8.93 14.38 1.22
N ILE A 198 -8.35 13.64 2.16
CA ILE A 198 -8.08 12.20 2.05
C ILE A 198 -8.95 11.51 3.08
N LYS A 199 -9.90 10.70 2.60
CA LYS A 199 -10.80 9.92 3.45
C LYS A 199 -10.32 8.48 3.57
N VAL A 200 -10.37 7.92 4.77
CA VAL A 200 -10.24 6.48 5.00
C VAL A 200 -11.33 5.77 4.20
N GLN A 201 -10.92 4.87 3.31
CA GLN A 201 -11.82 4.08 2.48
C GLN A 201 -11.23 2.70 2.24
N GLU A 202 -12.10 1.74 1.91
CA GLU A 202 -11.67 0.37 1.64
C GLU A 202 -10.71 0.32 0.44
N GLY A 203 -9.57 -0.32 0.65
CA GLY A 203 -8.57 -0.53 -0.40
C GLY A 203 -7.83 0.73 -0.84
N LEU A 204 -7.78 1.77 0.00
CA LEU A 204 -6.94 2.95 -0.25
C LEU A 204 -5.48 2.58 -0.53
N TRP A 205 -4.95 1.62 0.24
CA TRP A 205 -3.62 1.06 0.13
C TRP A 205 -3.60 -0.29 -0.61
N GLU A 206 -4.71 -0.70 -1.23
CA GLU A 206 -4.77 -2.02 -1.86
C GLU A 206 -3.89 -2.10 -3.11
N ASP A 207 -3.03 -3.12 -3.14
CA ASP A 207 -2.41 -3.58 -4.39
C ASP A 207 -3.45 -4.39 -5.19
N ARG A 208 -4.19 -3.69 -6.07
CA ARG A 208 -5.25 -4.28 -6.89
C ARG A 208 -4.72 -5.45 -7.73
N ARG A 209 -5.46 -6.56 -7.71
CA ARG A 209 -5.13 -7.72 -8.56
C ARG A 209 -5.69 -7.48 -9.96
N GLY A 210 -4.91 -7.85 -10.97
CA GLY A 210 -5.43 -7.98 -12.33
C GLY A 210 -6.60 -8.98 -12.35
N HIS A 211 -7.70 -8.58 -12.98
CA HIS A 211 -8.82 -9.46 -13.30
C HIS A 211 -8.93 -9.56 -14.82
N LYS A 212 -9.47 -10.67 -15.30
CA LYS A 212 -9.66 -10.88 -16.73
C LYS A 212 -10.91 -10.13 -17.20
N VAL A 213 -10.76 -9.19 -18.12
CA VAL A 213 -11.88 -8.51 -18.77
C VAL A 213 -12.47 -9.43 -19.85
N ASP A 214 -13.78 -9.65 -19.83
CA ASP A 214 -14.52 -10.52 -20.77
C ASP A 214 -13.89 -11.93 -20.95
N GLY A 215 -13.47 -12.59 -19.86
CA GLY A 215 -12.86 -13.93 -19.92
C GLY A 215 -11.38 -13.95 -20.35
N GLY A 216 -10.79 -12.78 -20.61
CA GLY A 216 -9.42 -12.61 -21.09
C GLY A 216 -9.29 -12.79 -22.59
N GLU A 217 -8.09 -12.55 -23.13
CA GLU A 217 -7.86 -12.44 -24.58
C GLU A 217 -8.40 -13.62 -25.39
N ARG A 218 -8.14 -14.86 -24.94
CA ARG A 218 -8.57 -16.08 -25.67
C ARG A 218 -10.08 -16.27 -25.75
N ARG A 219 -10.84 -15.88 -24.72
CA ARG A 219 -12.29 -16.14 -24.64
C ARG A 219 -13.14 -14.91 -24.91
N LYS A 220 -12.53 -13.75 -25.14
CA LYS A 220 -13.22 -12.47 -25.31
C LYS A 220 -14.29 -12.50 -26.40
N ALA A 221 -13.97 -13.06 -27.58
CA ALA A 221 -14.90 -13.15 -28.69
C ALA A 221 -16.09 -14.08 -28.36
N GLU A 222 -15.81 -15.26 -27.81
CA GLU A 222 -16.80 -16.26 -27.41
C GLU A 222 -17.75 -15.70 -26.32
N VAL A 223 -17.21 -15.11 -25.27
CA VAL A 223 -17.98 -14.53 -24.15
C VAL A 223 -18.88 -13.41 -24.66
N ARG A 224 -18.37 -12.53 -25.52
CA ARG A 224 -19.17 -11.45 -26.11
C ARG A 224 -20.25 -11.97 -27.03
N PHE A 225 -19.97 -13.00 -27.83
CA PHE A 225 -20.96 -13.61 -28.70
C PHE A 225 -22.11 -14.24 -27.89
N LYS A 226 -21.78 -15.03 -26.87
CA LYS A 226 -22.77 -15.65 -25.96
C LYS A 226 -23.63 -14.59 -25.27
N ARG A 227 -23.01 -13.53 -24.73
CA ARG A 227 -23.72 -12.41 -24.10
C ARG A 227 -24.71 -11.74 -25.06
N ARG A 228 -24.28 -11.42 -26.29
CA ARG A 228 -25.18 -10.83 -27.31
C ARG A 228 -26.33 -11.77 -27.69
N ALA A 229 -26.07 -13.07 -27.79
CA ALA A 229 -27.11 -14.05 -28.13
C ALA A 229 -28.17 -14.16 -27.01
N GLU A 230 -27.74 -14.13 -25.75
CA GLU A 230 -28.64 -14.11 -24.59
C GLU A 230 -29.45 -12.81 -24.50
N GLU A 231 -28.81 -11.66 -24.76
CA GLU A 231 -29.49 -10.37 -24.82
C GLU A 231 -30.60 -10.40 -25.88
N LYS A 232 -30.30 -10.85 -27.11
CA LYS A 232 -31.31 -10.97 -28.17
C LYS A 232 -32.50 -11.84 -27.78
N LYS A 233 -32.26 -12.96 -27.08
CA LYS A 233 -33.33 -13.86 -26.61
C LYS A 233 -34.21 -13.24 -25.51
N LYS A 234 -33.69 -12.29 -24.74
CA LYS A 234 -34.46 -11.61 -23.69
C LYS A 234 -35.33 -10.49 -24.25
N THR A 235 -34.93 -9.91 -25.39
CA THR A 235 -35.65 -8.80 -26.03
C THR A 235 -36.68 -9.28 -27.06
N SER A 236 -36.56 -10.51 -27.56
CA SER A 236 -37.56 -11.18 -28.41
C SER A 236 -38.63 -11.87 -27.58
#